data_AF-A0A7D6D1A8-F1
#
_entry.id   AF-A0A7D6D1A8-F1
#
_cell.length_a   1.000
_cell.length_b   1.000
_cell.length_c   1.000
_cell.angle_alpha   90.00
_cell.angle_beta   90.00
_cell.angle_gamma   90.00
#
_symmetry.space_group_name_H-M   'P 1'
#
loop_
_entity.id
_entity.type
_entity.pdbx_description
1 polymer ?
#
loop_
_entity_poly.entity_id
_entity_poly.type
_entity_poly.pdbx_seq_one_letter_code
_entity_poly.pdbx_strand_id
1 'polypeptide(L)' 'MSIYVLPEYQGKGIGKKLLLRAEDELKKKWSEATLWVLKDNKAAVRFYEQCGWKMTDNSFNAEILGKEVALIQMSKSYK' A
#
# COMPACT_ATOMS: atom_id res chain seq x y z
N MET A 1 1.04 4.61 -7.81
CA MET A 1 1.88 5.31 -6.82
C MET A 1 2.66 4.27 -6.03
N SER A 2 3.94 4.50 -5.77
CA SER A 2 4.75 3.60 -4.93
C SER A 2 5.37 4.40 -3.77
N ILE A 3 5.51 3.77 -2.61
CA ILE A 3 6.10 4.38 -1.41
C ILE A 3 7.27 3.52 -0.98
N TYR A 4 8.45 4.13 -0.91
CA TYR A 4 9.66 3.50 -0.41
C TYR A 4 10.29 4.37 0.66
N VAL A 5 10.71 3.73 1.74
CA VAL A 5 11.48 4.36 2.81
C VAL A 5 12.71 3.49 3.02
N LEU A 6 13.89 4.11 2.95
CA LEU A 6 15.15 3.44 3.19
C LEU A 6 15.16 2.79 4.59
N PRO A 7 15.75 1.59 4.76
CA PRO A 7 15.70 0.84 6.03
C PRO A 7 16.07 1.67 7.27
N GLU A 8 17.06 2.55 7.16
CA GLU A 8 17.58 3.38 8.26
C GLU A 8 16.56 4.44 8.74
N TYR A 9 15.51 4.66 7.96
CA TYR A 9 14.45 5.64 8.17
C TYR A 9 13.08 4.99 8.45
N GLN A 10 13.00 3.66 8.44
CA GLN A 10 11.77 2.92 8.78
C GLN A 10 11.47 2.98 10.28
N GLY A 11 10.22 2.73 10.67
CA GLY A 11 9.78 2.80 12.08
C GLY A 11 9.66 4.23 12.65
N LYS A 12 10.08 5.26 11.92
CA LYS A 12 10.06 6.68 12.36
C LYS A 12 8.80 7.46 11.95
N GLY A 13 7.77 6.76 11.47
CA GLY A 13 6.53 7.38 10.98
C GLY A 13 6.62 8.10 9.63
N ILE A 14 7.77 8.06 8.95
CA ILE A 14 7.99 8.72 7.64
C ILE A 14 7.05 8.15 6.57
N GLY A 15 6.96 6.81 6.46
CA GLY A 15 6.04 6.17 5.52
C GLY A 15 4.59 6.60 5.72
N LYS A 16 4.14 6.73 6.97
CA LYS A 16 2.79 7.21 7.30
C LYS A 16 2.58 8.66 6.84
N LYS A 17 3.56 9.55 7.05
CA LYS A 17 3.47 10.95 6.59
C LYS A 17 3.38 11.03 5.06
N LEU A 18 4.19 10.25 4.35
CA LEU A 18 4.16 10.18 2.89
C LEU A 18 2.80 9.67 2.38
N LEU A 19 2.29 8.58 2.98
CA LEU A 19 1.00 8.01 2.61
C LEU A 19 -0.14 9.00 2.84
N LEU A 20 -0.21 9.63 4.02
CA LEU A 20 -1.26 10.61 4.33
C LEU A 20 -1.22 11.79 3.36
N ARG A 21 -0.04 12.32 3.04
CA ARG A 21 0.09 13.41 2.07
C ARG A 21 -0.45 13.01 0.68
N ALA A 22 -0.17 11.78 0.25
CA ALA A 22 -0.68 11.25 -1.01
C ALA A 22 -2.20 11.04 -0.97
N GLU A 23 -2.74 10.49 0.13
CA GLU A 23 -4.18 10.36 0.33
C GLU A 23 -4.90 11.72 0.30
N ASP A 24 -4.33 12.75 0.91
CA ASP A 24 -4.92 14.10 0.90
C ASP A 24 -5.02 14.69 -0.51
N GLU A 25 -4.13 14.32 -1.43
CA GLU A 25 -4.27 14.70 -2.84
C GLU A 25 -5.30 13.84 -3.59
N LEU A 26 -5.36 12.53 -3.31
CA LEU A 26 -6.33 11.62 -3.95
C LEU A 26 -7.77 11.99 -3.56
N LYS A 27 -8.01 12.29 -2.28
CA LYS A 27 -9.31 12.69 -1.70
C LYS A 27 -9.96 13.89 -2.39
N LYS A 28 -9.16 14.77 -2.99
CA LYS A 28 -9.69 15.98 -3.67
C LYS A 28 -10.50 15.65 -4.92
N LYS A 29 -10.28 14.47 -5.50
CA LYS A 29 -10.89 14.09 -6.78
C LYS A 29 -11.62 12.77 -6.70
N TRP A 30 -11.14 11.83 -5.89
CA TRP A 30 -11.57 10.44 -5.90
C TRP A 30 -12.13 10.04 -4.53
N SER A 31 -13.15 9.19 -4.53
CA SER A 31 -13.78 8.65 -3.32
C SER A 31 -13.10 7.39 -2.79
N GLU A 32 -12.17 6.82 -3.54
CA GLU A 32 -11.45 5.61 -3.16
C GLU A 32 -10.06 5.58 -3.81
N ALA A 33 -9.12 4.93 -3.15
CA ALA A 33 -7.83 4.55 -3.73
C ALA A 33 -7.60 3.04 -3.56
N THR A 34 -6.85 2.48 -4.50
CA THR A 34 -6.39 1.09 -4.48
C THR A 34 -4.87 1.01 -4.60
N LEU A 35 -4.29 -0.05 -4.03
CA LEU A 35 -2.88 -0.39 -4.19
C LEU A 35 -2.71 -1.90 -4.31
N TRP A 36 -1.60 -2.30 -4.94
CA TRP A 36 -1.16 -3.68 -5.02
C TRP A 36 0.10 -3.85 -4.16
N VAL A 37 0.13 -4.91 -3.38
CA VAL A 37 1.27 -5.24 -2.51
C VAL A 37 1.58 -6.73 -2.63
N LEU A 38 2.87 -7.07 -2.56
CA LEU A 38 3.30 -8.47 -2.50
C LEU A 38 2.67 -9.14 -1.28
N LYS A 39 2.01 -10.28 -1.48
CA LYS A 39 1.35 -11.06 -0.43
C LYS A 39 2.29 -11.38 0.73
N ASP A 40 3.58 -11.57 0.42
CA ASP A 40 4.61 -11.93 1.40
C ASP A 40 5.30 -10.72 2.05
N ASN A 41 5.01 -9.50 1.57
CA ASN A 41 5.47 -8.28 2.24
C ASN A 41 4.57 -7.96 3.44
N LYS A 42 4.62 -8.81 4.47
CA LYS A 42 3.79 -8.70 5.68
C LYS A 42 3.96 -7.37 6.41
N ALA A 43 5.16 -6.79 6.36
CA ALA A 43 5.45 -5.47 6.91
C ALA A 43 4.64 -4.37 6.21
N ALA A 44 4.62 -4.36 4.87
CA ALA A 44 3.83 -3.40 4.10
C ALA A 44 2.32 -3.62 4.27
N VAL A 45 1.85 -4.88 4.24
CA VAL A 45 0.44 -5.20 4.48
C VAL A 45 -0.02 -4.63 5.82
N ARG A 46 0.69 -4.97 6.91
CA ARG A 46 0.39 -4.45 8.25
C ARG A 46 0.44 -2.92 8.32
N PHE A 47 1.40 -2.31 7.64
CA PHE A 47 1.52 -0.85 7.56
C PHE A 47 0.28 -0.21 6.92
N TYR A 48 -0.22 -0.76 5.80
CA TYR A 48 -1.43 -0.26 5.15
C TYR A 48 -2.68 -0.51 6.00
N GLU A 49 -2.82 -1.68 6.62
CA GLU A 49 -3.91 -1.97 7.58
C GLU A 49 -3.94 -0.96 8.73
N GLN A 50 -2.78 -0.64 9.32
CA GLN A 50 -2.66 0.39 10.37
C GLN A 50 -3.01 1.80 9.88
N CYS A 51 -2.93 2.03 8.57
CA CYS A 51 -3.35 3.28 7.94
C CYS A 51 -4.81 3.25 7.48
N GLY A 52 -5.58 2.21 7.81
CA GLY A 52 -7.01 2.09 7.52
C GLY A 52 -7.34 1.56 6.12
N TRP A 53 -6.35 0.99 5.42
CA TRP A 53 -6.59 0.25 4.18
C TRP A 53 -7.13 -1.14 4.50
N LYS A 54 -7.94 -1.69 3.60
CA LYS A 54 -8.56 -3.00 3.74
C LYS A 54 -8.18 -3.90 2.59
N MET A 55 -7.97 -5.18 2.87
CA MET A 55 -7.76 -6.18 1.83
C MET A 55 -9.04 -6.36 1.01
N THR A 56 -8.88 -6.52 -0.30
CA THR A 56 -9.97 -6.86 -1.22
C THR A 56 -9.87 -8.34 -1.62
N ASP A 57 -10.87 -8.86 -2.31
CA ASP A 57 -10.83 -10.22 -2.86
C ASP A 57 -9.96 -10.34 -4.13
N ASN A 58 -9.44 -9.22 -4.63
CA ASN A 58 -8.61 -9.19 -5.83
C ASN A 58 -7.17 -9.60 -5.50
N SER A 59 -6.70 -10.62 -6.23
CA SER A 59 -5.31 -11.06 -6.23
C SER A 59 -4.91 -11.50 -7.64
N PHE A 60 -3.62 -11.41 -7.97
CA PHE A 60 -3.08 -12.04 -9.17
C PHE A 60 -1.62 -12.41 -8.99
N ASN A 61 -1.18 -13.43 -9.74
CA ASN A 61 0.22 -13.81 -9.80
C ASN A 61 0.93 -13.04 -10.92
N ALA A 62 2.13 -12.57 -10.62
CA ALA A 62 3.00 -11.88 -11.56
C ALA A 62 4.41 -12.47 -11.51
N GLU A 63 5.14 -12.36 -12.60
CA GLU A 63 6.59 -12.58 -12.58
C GLU A 63 7.30 -11.26 -12.27
N ILE A 64 8.04 -11.22 -11.17
CA ILE A 64 8.84 -10.07 -10.77
C ILE A 64 10.27 -10.55 -10.49
N LEU A 65 11.24 -10.00 -11.20
CA LEU A 65 12.67 -10.38 -11.10
C LEU A 65 12.91 -11.89 -11.30
N GLY A 66 12.22 -12.50 -12.27
CA GLY A 66 12.35 -13.93 -12.58
C GLY A 66 11.73 -14.86 -11.54
N LYS A 67 10.91 -14.34 -10.63
CA LYS A 67 10.19 -15.11 -9.61
C LYS A 67 8.69 -14.88 -9.74
N GLU A 68 7.93 -15.96 -9.68
CA GLU A 68 6.48 -15.86 -9.53
C GLU A 68 6.14 -15.37 -8.12
N VAL A 69 5.34 -14.31 -8.04
CA VAL A 69 4.92 -13.69 -6.80
C VAL A 69 3.43 -13.39 -6.82
N ALA A 70 2.77 -13.59 -5.69
CA ALA A 70 1.36 -13.21 -5.54
C ALA A 70 1.26 -11.74 -5.10
N LEU A 71 0.44 -10.96 -5.81
CA LEU A 71 0.03 -9.62 -5.44
C LEU A 71 -1.40 -9.68 -4.90
N ILE A 72 -1.64 -8.98 -3.79
CA ILE A 72 -2.97 -8.74 -3.24
C ILE A 72 -3.31 -7.26 -3.37
N GLN A 73 -4.57 -6.96 -3.66
CA GLN A 73 -5.04 -5.59 -3.70
C GLN A 73 -5.64 -5.18 -2.36
N MET A 74 -5.34 -3.95 -1.96
CA MET A 74 -5.98 -3.28 -0.83
C MET A 74 -6.65 -2.00 -1.33
N SER A 75 -7.74 -1.59 -0.68
CA SER A 75 -8.43 -0.34 -0.97
C SER A 75 -8.71 0.48 0.28
N LYS A 76 -8.93 1.78 0.09
CA LYS A 76 -9.37 2.70 1.13
C LYS A 76 -10.32 3.72 0.54
N SER A 77 -11.55 3.71 1.02
CA SER A 77 -12.55 4.72 0.69
C SER A 77 -12.36 5.98 1.55
N TYR A 78 -12.55 7.12 0.94
CA TYR A 78 -12.56 8.42 1.56
C TYR A 78 -14.01 8.91 1.61
N LYS A 79 -14.59 8.91 2.81
CA LYS A 79 -15.91 9.53 3.03
C LYS A 79 -15.78 11.03 3.10
#